data_AF-X0E0J7-F1
#
_entry.id   AF-X0E0J7-F1
#
_cell.length_a   1.000
_cell.length_b   1.000
_cell.length_c   1.000
_cell.angle_alpha   90.00
_cell.angle_beta   90.00
_cell.angle_gamma   90.00
#
_symmetry.space_group_name_H-M   'P 1'
#
loop_
_entity.id
_entity.type
_entity.pdbx_description
1 polymer ?
#
loop_
_entity_poly.entity_id
_entity_poly.type
_entity_poly.pdbx_seq_one_letter_code
_entity_poly.pdbx_strand_id
1 'polypeptide(L)'
;MKPKSDVVDKLEHGSDWSEYLGKGRNYATFFRFFQDEIERIGWQDTLKEYLFKDDARGRDMQSRLFAGILHPLIQLLYGMEWSQPMIIASALAQTAVHRDDYKEFLTAAAKKAQASDAPPKMKTIGGLYEDAVKNEKLRKSSHWDDSNRIFDGVFTRAKDEMITLAARVRIGEEELDEKIAEMVHHSAFVASAAAFHPPHAPRFEFILIPGFQYQPRRVSWRTRSAWISCSTSLVARQLFVAICFVAMSLRMEKSWWVSQKICSRGFTRWWMMGTLSS
;
A
#
# COMPACT_ATOMS: atom_id res chain seq x y z
N MET A 1 -3.91 17.25 -17.66
CA MET A 1 -4.27 18.53 -17.00
C MET A 1 -2.99 19.33 -16.79
N LYS A 2 -3.03 20.66 -16.94
CA LYS A 2 -1.88 21.53 -16.64
C LYS A 2 -1.81 21.78 -15.12
N PRO A 3 -0.61 21.92 -14.52
CA PRO A 3 -0.46 22.35 -13.14
C PRO A 3 -1.07 23.74 -12.95
N LYS A 4 -1.72 23.96 -11.80
CA LYS A 4 -2.25 25.27 -11.41
C LYS A 4 -1.20 25.99 -10.56
N SER A 5 -0.57 27.02 -11.11
CA SER A 5 0.56 27.71 -10.45
C SER A 5 0.16 28.31 -9.11
N ASP A 6 -1.04 28.91 -9.01
CA ASP A 6 -1.57 29.48 -7.77
C ASP A 6 -1.71 28.44 -6.64
N VAL A 7 -1.98 27.18 -6.99
CA VAL A 7 -2.06 26.09 -6.02
C VAL A 7 -0.66 25.58 -5.65
N VAL A 8 0.28 25.53 -6.59
CA VAL A 8 1.70 25.19 -6.28
C VAL A 8 2.24 26.20 -5.25
N ASP A 9 2.09 27.50 -5.52
CA ASP A 9 2.55 28.56 -4.62
C ASP A 9 1.95 28.41 -3.21
N LYS A 10 0.66 28.09 -3.13
CA LYS A 10 -0.01 27.83 -1.84
C LYS A 10 0.53 26.60 -1.11
N LEU A 11 0.82 25.52 -1.82
CA LEU A 11 1.36 24.29 -1.23
C LEU A 11 2.76 24.52 -0.64
N GLU A 12 3.58 25.34 -1.29
CA GLU A 12 4.92 25.73 -0.84
C GLU A 12 4.89 26.61 0.41
N HIS A 13 3.95 27.56 0.48
CA HIS A 13 3.89 28.56 1.56
C HIS A 13 2.95 28.16 2.72
N GLY A 14 2.73 26.86 2.91
CA GLY A 14 2.09 26.33 4.11
C GLY A 14 0.57 26.38 4.16
N SER A 15 -0.12 26.43 3.00
CA SER A 15 -1.58 26.25 2.98
C SER A 15 -2.00 24.88 3.53
N ASP A 16 -3.24 24.78 4.00
CA ASP A 16 -3.80 23.48 4.41
C ASP A 16 -3.98 22.58 3.18
N TRP A 17 -3.21 21.49 3.13
CA TRP A 17 -3.27 20.51 2.05
C TRP A 17 -4.62 19.78 1.99
N SER A 18 -5.40 19.77 3.08
CA SER A 18 -6.69 19.07 3.16
C SER A 18 -7.65 19.50 2.05
N GLU A 19 -7.58 20.75 1.58
CA GLU A 19 -8.39 21.26 0.48
C GLU A 19 -7.99 20.64 -0.88
N TYR A 20 -6.76 20.17 -1.04
CA TYR A 20 -6.24 19.69 -2.33
C TYR A 20 -6.10 18.17 -2.40
N LEU A 21 -5.95 17.51 -1.25
CA LEU A 21 -5.77 16.06 -1.14
C LEU A 21 -7.00 15.27 -1.59
N GLY A 22 -6.78 14.04 -2.06
CA GLY A 22 -7.84 13.13 -2.50
C GLY A 22 -8.55 13.54 -3.80
N LYS A 23 -8.06 14.58 -4.49
CA LYS A 23 -8.67 15.13 -5.71
C LYS A 23 -7.78 14.83 -6.91
N GLY A 24 -8.16 13.81 -7.70
CA GLY A 24 -7.45 13.38 -8.91
C GLY A 24 -7.03 14.50 -9.87
N ARG A 25 -7.90 15.49 -10.04
CA ARG A 25 -7.65 16.67 -10.87
C ARG A 25 -6.40 17.48 -10.48
N ASN A 26 -5.94 17.35 -9.23
CA ASN A 26 -4.78 18.06 -8.71
C ASN A 26 -3.45 17.32 -8.99
N TYR A 27 -3.47 16.16 -9.67
CA TYR A 27 -2.26 15.34 -9.87
C TYR A 27 -1.12 16.12 -10.51
N ALA A 28 -1.39 16.82 -11.62
CA ALA A 28 -0.37 17.60 -12.31
C ALA A 28 0.21 18.71 -11.43
N THR A 29 -0.59 19.24 -10.51
CA THR A 29 -0.18 20.30 -9.57
C THR A 29 0.72 19.75 -8.48
N PHE A 30 0.31 18.66 -7.81
CA PHE A 30 1.18 17.98 -6.84
C PHE A 30 2.46 17.44 -7.49
N PHE A 31 2.37 16.94 -8.73
CA PHE A 31 3.54 16.47 -9.45
C PHE A 31 4.54 17.59 -9.68
N ARG A 32 4.09 18.75 -10.17
CA ARG A 32 4.94 19.95 -10.28
C ARG A 32 5.55 20.34 -8.93
N PHE A 33 4.72 20.49 -7.90
CA PHE A 33 5.17 20.80 -6.55
C PHE A 33 6.30 19.86 -6.06
N PHE A 34 6.12 18.54 -6.20
CA PHE A 34 7.15 17.59 -5.78
C PHE A 34 8.37 17.57 -6.70
N GLN A 35 8.26 17.93 -7.98
CA GLN A 35 9.45 18.13 -8.81
C GLN A 35 10.29 19.29 -8.27
N ASP A 36 9.63 20.41 -7.98
CA ASP A 36 10.29 21.64 -7.53
C ASP A 36 10.91 21.44 -6.12
N GLU A 37 10.21 20.75 -5.21
CA GLU A 37 10.75 20.40 -3.88
C GLU A 37 11.95 19.45 -3.96
N ILE A 38 11.89 18.44 -4.84
CA ILE A 38 13.02 17.52 -5.02
C ILE A 38 14.23 18.24 -5.63
N GLU A 39 14.02 19.18 -6.55
CA GLU A 39 15.09 20.03 -7.08
C GLU A 39 15.71 20.91 -5.98
N ARG A 40 14.89 21.40 -5.04
CA ARG A 40 15.31 22.31 -3.97
C ARG A 40 16.07 21.62 -2.84
N ILE A 41 15.57 20.50 -2.32
CA ILE A 41 16.10 19.84 -1.12
C ILE A 41 16.51 18.38 -1.33
N GLY A 42 16.37 17.86 -2.55
CA GLY A 42 16.64 16.47 -2.84
C GLY A 42 15.48 15.54 -2.45
N TRP A 43 15.46 14.36 -3.08
CA TRP A 43 14.35 13.43 -2.95
C TRP A 43 14.25 12.78 -1.56
N GLN A 44 15.39 12.59 -0.90
CA GLN A 44 15.44 11.97 0.44
C GLN A 44 14.79 12.89 1.47
N ASP A 45 15.17 14.17 1.48
CA ASP A 45 14.61 15.13 2.43
C ASP A 45 13.17 15.51 2.08
N THR A 46 12.80 15.50 0.80
CA THR A 46 11.39 15.61 0.38
C THR A 46 10.55 14.47 0.99
N LEU A 47 11.03 13.22 0.95
CA LEU A 47 10.32 12.11 1.59
C LEU A 47 10.24 12.25 3.11
N LYS A 48 11.32 12.72 3.75
CA LYS A 48 11.29 13.01 5.20
C LYS A 48 10.25 14.06 5.54
N GLU A 49 10.18 15.15 4.79
CA GLU A 49 9.32 16.29 5.09
C GLU A 49 7.83 16.04 4.80
N TYR A 50 7.52 15.39 3.67
CA TYR A 50 6.13 15.28 3.18
C TYR A 50 5.50 13.91 3.40
N LEU A 51 6.28 12.85 3.63
CA LEU A 51 5.77 11.50 3.82
C LEU A 51 6.08 10.95 5.22
N PHE A 52 7.31 11.08 5.70
CA PHE A 52 7.73 10.41 6.94
C PHE A 52 7.64 11.28 8.20
N LYS A 53 7.45 12.59 8.05
CA LYS A 53 7.27 13.51 9.17
C LYS A 53 6.06 13.10 10.01
N ASP A 54 6.23 13.02 11.32
CA ASP A 54 5.16 12.61 12.24
C ASP A 54 4.23 13.80 12.61
N ASP A 55 3.66 14.43 11.59
CA ASP A 55 2.64 15.46 11.72
C ASP A 55 1.32 15.02 11.07
N ALA A 56 0.30 15.88 11.11
CA ALA A 56 -1.00 15.57 10.53
C ALA A 56 -0.92 15.26 9.03
N ARG A 57 -0.05 15.97 8.28
CA ARG A 57 0.12 15.83 6.83
C ARG A 57 0.84 14.54 6.48
N GLY A 58 1.97 14.26 7.13
CA GLY A 58 2.73 13.04 6.92
C GLY A 58 1.91 11.79 7.26
N ARG A 59 1.15 11.80 8.36
CA ARG A 59 0.20 10.71 8.68
C ARG A 59 -0.88 10.54 7.63
N ASP A 60 -1.41 11.64 7.08
CA ASP A 60 -2.41 11.58 6.00
C ASP A 60 -1.81 11.00 4.71
N MET A 61 -0.65 11.50 4.28
CA MET A 61 0.09 11.01 3.12
C MET A 61 0.45 9.53 3.26
N GLN A 62 0.92 9.09 4.43
CA GLN A 62 1.20 7.67 4.69
C GLN A 62 -0.04 6.79 4.56
N SER A 63 -1.22 7.27 4.96
CA SER A 63 -2.44 6.48 4.79
C SER A 63 -2.81 6.32 3.31
N ARG A 64 -2.64 7.40 2.52
CA ARG A 64 -2.89 7.42 1.07
C ARG A 64 -1.84 6.66 0.27
N LEU A 65 -0.64 6.46 0.81
CA LEU A 65 0.42 5.69 0.17
C LEU A 65 -0.02 4.25 -0.13
N PHE A 66 -0.91 3.71 0.71
CA PHE A 66 -1.48 2.36 0.56
C PHE A 66 -2.75 2.32 -0.30
N ALA A 67 -3.26 3.48 -0.74
CA ALA A 67 -4.46 3.57 -1.55
C ALA A 67 -4.25 3.05 -2.98
N GLY A 68 -5.35 2.90 -3.72
CA GLY A 68 -5.32 2.48 -5.11
C GLY A 68 -4.63 1.13 -5.31
N ILE A 69 -4.76 0.18 -4.38
CA ILE A 69 -4.06 -1.12 -4.46
C ILE A 69 -2.54 -0.92 -4.51
N LEU A 70 -2.01 -0.17 -3.55
CA LEU A 70 -0.57 0.06 -3.36
C LEU A 70 0.15 0.78 -4.51
N HIS A 71 -0.54 1.24 -5.56
CA HIS A 71 0.14 1.85 -6.72
C HIS A 71 1.10 3.00 -6.35
N PRO A 72 0.75 3.91 -5.41
CA PRO A 72 1.66 4.97 -5.01
C PRO A 72 2.90 4.43 -4.31
N LEU A 73 2.73 3.47 -3.40
CA LEU A 73 3.83 2.80 -2.74
C LEU A 73 4.74 2.07 -3.74
N ILE A 74 4.16 1.31 -4.65
CA ILE A 74 4.83 0.57 -5.72
C ILE A 74 5.76 1.50 -6.51
N GLN A 75 5.20 2.61 -6.97
CA GLN A 75 5.93 3.60 -7.76
C GLN A 75 7.04 4.25 -6.93
N LEU A 76 6.77 4.53 -5.66
CA LEU A 76 7.76 5.08 -4.73
C LEU A 76 8.94 4.11 -4.55
N LEU A 77 8.68 2.82 -4.32
CA LEU A 77 9.72 1.82 -4.10
C LEU A 77 10.64 1.69 -5.33
N TYR A 78 10.09 1.71 -6.54
CA TYR A 78 10.90 1.73 -7.77
C TYR A 78 11.70 3.02 -7.94
N GLY A 79 11.07 4.17 -7.66
CA GLY A 79 11.76 5.46 -7.67
C GLY A 79 12.95 5.47 -6.70
N MET A 80 12.80 4.87 -5.52
CA MET A 80 13.87 4.74 -4.53
C MET A 80 14.94 3.73 -4.95
N GLU A 81 14.56 2.57 -5.49
CA GLU A 81 15.50 1.51 -5.88
C GLU A 81 16.49 1.99 -6.95
N TRP A 82 16.00 2.73 -7.94
CA TRP A 82 16.80 3.28 -9.02
C TRP A 82 17.24 4.73 -8.80
N SER A 83 16.95 5.30 -7.62
CA SER A 83 17.21 6.70 -7.30
C SER A 83 16.75 7.65 -8.42
N GLN A 84 15.48 7.51 -8.85
CA GLN A 84 14.86 8.28 -9.92
C GLN A 84 13.92 9.36 -9.37
N PRO A 85 14.38 10.62 -9.22
CA PRO A 85 13.60 11.74 -8.67
C PRO A 85 12.21 11.91 -9.30
N MET A 86 12.14 11.78 -10.62
CA MET A 86 10.90 11.94 -11.38
C MET A 86 9.86 10.87 -11.03
N ILE A 87 10.30 9.63 -10.81
CA ILE A 87 9.41 8.55 -10.40
C ILE A 87 8.94 8.80 -8.96
N ILE A 88 9.82 9.26 -8.07
CA ILE A 88 9.48 9.61 -6.68
C ILE A 88 8.45 10.75 -6.64
N ALA A 89 8.66 11.84 -7.38
CA ALA A 89 7.69 12.93 -7.50
C ALA A 89 6.33 12.43 -7.99
N SER A 90 6.33 11.56 -9.00
CA SER A 90 5.09 11.01 -9.55
C SER A 90 4.35 10.11 -8.54
N ALA A 91 5.08 9.36 -7.71
CA ALA A 91 4.53 8.53 -6.65
C ALA A 91 3.93 9.36 -5.51
N LEU A 92 4.61 10.43 -5.10
CA LEU A 92 4.11 11.37 -4.09
C LEU A 92 2.88 12.13 -4.60
N ALA A 93 2.87 12.54 -5.86
CA ALA A 93 1.69 13.14 -6.48
C ALA A 93 0.52 12.17 -6.54
N GLN A 94 0.76 10.90 -6.88
CA GLN A 94 -0.26 9.87 -6.86
C GLN A 94 -0.80 9.64 -5.43
N THR A 95 0.10 9.61 -4.44
CA THR A 95 -0.25 9.53 -3.01
C THR A 95 -1.17 10.68 -2.60
N ALA A 96 -0.82 11.91 -2.96
CA ALA A 96 -1.60 13.09 -2.57
C ALA A 96 -3.03 13.10 -3.14
N VAL A 97 -3.23 12.59 -4.37
CA VAL A 97 -4.54 12.64 -5.02
C VAL A 97 -5.43 11.43 -4.77
N HIS A 98 -4.90 10.34 -4.23
CA HIS A 98 -5.73 9.21 -3.83
C HIS A 98 -6.50 9.51 -2.55
N ARG A 99 -7.67 8.89 -2.41
CA ARG A 99 -8.49 8.93 -1.19
C ARG A 99 -7.75 8.28 -0.02
N ASP A 100 -8.10 8.68 1.20
CA ASP A 100 -7.55 8.18 2.46
C ASP A 100 -8.32 6.96 3.00
N ASP A 101 -8.84 6.11 2.11
CA ASP A 101 -9.78 5.02 2.46
C ASP A 101 -9.18 4.00 3.47
N TYR A 102 -7.86 3.93 3.60
CA TYR A 102 -7.16 3.07 4.57
C TYR A 102 -6.88 3.73 5.93
N LYS A 103 -7.09 5.04 6.07
CA LYS A 103 -6.69 5.82 7.25
C LYS A 103 -7.29 5.29 8.54
N GLU A 104 -8.61 5.16 8.59
CA GLU A 104 -9.31 4.68 9.78
C GLU A 104 -8.83 3.27 10.18
N PHE A 105 -8.69 2.38 9.19
CA PHE A 105 -8.19 1.04 9.40
C PHE A 105 -6.77 1.05 10.00
N LEU A 106 -5.83 1.77 9.37
CA LEU A 106 -4.42 1.79 9.76
C LEU A 106 -4.25 2.42 11.15
N THR A 107 -5.00 3.49 11.43
CA THR A 107 -5.00 4.14 12.75
C THR A 107 -5.57 3.21 13.83
N ALA A 108 -6.68 2.51 13.56
CA ALA A 108 -7.27 1.57 14.52
C ALA A 108 -6.34 0.38 14.80
N ALA A 109 -5.70 -0.18 13.77
CA ALA A 109 -4.72 -1.26 13.91
C ALA A 109 -3.50 -0.82 14.72
N ALA A 110 -2.94 0.36 14.43
CA ALA A 110 -1.81 0.90 15.18
C ALA A 110 -2.17 1.14 16.66
N LYS A 111 -3.33 1.74 16.93
CA LYS A 111 -3.84 1.93 18.31
C LYS A 111 -4.00 0.60 19.03
N LYS A 112 -4.59 -0.41 18.37
CA LYS A 112 -4.79 -1.74 18.96
C LYS A 112 -3.46 -2.47 19.20
N ALA A 113 -2.45 -2.27 18.36
CA ALA A 113 -1.13 -2.86 18.55
C ALA A 113 -0.42 -2.37 19.82
N GLN A 114 -0.73 -1.14 20.26
CA GLN A 114 -0.16 -0.47 21.43
C GLN A 114 -1.01 -0.62 22.71
N ALA A 115 -2.21 -1.21 22.62
CA ALA A 115 -3.10 -1.36 23.76
C ALA A 115 -2.57 -2.40 24.77
N SER A 116 -2.99 -2.30 26.04
CA SER A 116 -2.60 -3.27 27.08
C SER A 116 -3.15 -4.68 26.82
N ASP A 117 -4.29 -4.77 26.13
CA ASP A 117 -4.95 -6.01 25.72
C ASP A 117 -4.63 -6.40 24.26
N ALA A 118 -3.52 -5.89 23.71
CA ALA A 118 -3.16 -6.13 22.33
C ALA A 118 -3.01 -7.64 22.02
N PRO A 119 -3.44 -8.09 20.82
CA PRO A 119 -3.34 -9.50 20.45
C PRO A 119 -1.87 -9.95 20.40
N PRO A 120 -1.57 -11.26 20.51
CA PRO A 120 -0.19 -11.75 20.55
C PRO A 120 0.58 -11.40 19.27
N LYS A 121 1.84 -10.97 19.44
CA LYS A 121 2.74 -10.62 18.32
C LYS A 121 2.83 -11.80 17.36
N MET A 122 2.84 -11.51 16.06
CA MET A 122 3.02 -12.55 15.05
C MET A 122 4.34 -13.30 15.26
N LYS A 123 4.33 -14.62 15.10
CA LYS A 123 5.56 -15.43 15.08
C LYS A 123 6.20 -15.35 13.70
N THR A 124 5.41 -15.69 12.69
CA THR A 124 5.75 -15.70 11.27
C THR A 124 4.66 -14.99 10.49
N ILE A 125 5.04 -14.43 9.33
CA ILE A 125 4.10 -13.92 8.34
C ILE A 125 3.18 -15.05 7.90
N GLY A 126 3.70 -16.26 7.67
CA GLY A 126 2.85 -17.41 7.32
C GLY A 126 1.81 -17.77 8.38
N GLY A 127 2.16 -17.63 9.66
CA GLY A 127 1.20 -17.83 10.76
C GLY A 127 0.03 -16.84 10.70
N LEU A 128 0.26 -15.58 10.28
CA LEU A 128 -0.83 -14.62 10.08
C LEU A 128 -1.79 -15.05 8.97
N TYR A 129 -1.27 -15.70 7.93
CA TYR A 129 -2.08 -16.18 6.82
C TYR A 129 -2.93 -17.37 7.27
N GLU A 130 -2.33 -18.32 7.99
CA GLU A 130 -3.06 -19.42 8.61
C GLU A 130 -4.16 -18.93 9.55
N ASP A 131 -3.87 -17.91 10.36
CA ASP A 131 -4.84 -17.32 11.27
C ASP A 131 -5.97 -16.60 10.52
N ALA A 132 -5.67 -15.96 9.39
CA ALA A 132 -6.69 -15.39 8.49
C ALA A 132 -7.58 -16.48 7.89
N VAL A 133 -7.02 -17.62 7.48
CA VAL A 133 -7.76 -18.79 6.95
C VAL A 133 -8.69 -19.38 8.01
N LYS A 134 -8.19 -19.55 9.23
CA LYS A 134 -8.95 -20.13 10.36
C LYS A 134 -10.06 -19.20 10.82
N ASN A 135 -9.95 -17.90 10.59
CA ASN A 135 -11.00 -16.93 10.91
C ASN A 135 -12.13 -17.00 9.87
N GLU A 136 -13.21 -17.69 10.23
CA GLU A 136 -14.36 -17.89 9.34
C GLU A 136 -14.99 -16.59 8.84
N LYS A 137 -15.05 -15.56 9.70
CA LYS A 137 -15.63 -14.26 9.33
C LYS A 137 -14.77 -13.53 8.31
N LEU A 138 -13.46 -13.50 8.48
CA LEU A 138 -12.52 -12.97 7.48
C LEU A 138 -12.62 -13.76 6.17
N ARG A 139 -12.57 -15.09 6.24
CA ARG A 139 -12.62 -15.97 5.06
C ARG A 139 -13.91 -15.80 4.26
N LYS A 140 -15.04 -15.55 4.92
CA LYS A 140 -16.35 -15.34 4.28
C LYS A 140 -16.63 -13.87 3.94
N SER A 141 -15.80 -12.93 4.39
CA SER A 141 -16.07 -11.50 4.27
C SER A 141 -16.06 -10.98 2.83
N SER A 142 -15.25 -11.54 1.92
CA SER A 142 -15.16 -11.05 0.55
C SER A 142 -16.05 -11.86 -0.40
N HIS A 143 -16.84 -11.17 -1.22
CA HIS A 143 -17.81 -11.73 -2.16
C HIS A 143 -17.43 -11.36 -3.60
N TRP A 144 -17.88 -12.17 -4.56
CA TRP A 144 -17.57 -11.92 -5.97
C TRP A 144 -18.22 -10.64 -6.51
N ASP A 145 -19.44 -10.35 -6.05
CA ASP A 145 -20.26 -9.22 -6.50
C ASP A 145 -19.90 -7.90 -5.79
N ASP A 146 -18.91 -7.92 -4.88
CA ASP A 146 -18.37 -6.69 -4.29
C ASP A 146 -17.69 -5.85 -5.38
N SER A 147 -18.04 -4.56 -5.47
CA SER A 147 -17.39 -3.64 -6.41
C SER A 147 -15.90 -3.46 -6.07
N ASN A 148 -15.61 -3.36 -4.78
CA ASN A 148 -14.26 -3.48 -4.23
C ASN A 148 -14.26 -4.48 -3.07
N ARG A 149 -13.56 -5.59 -3.28
CA ARG A 149 -13.47 -6.72 -2.33
C ARG A 149 -12.79 -6.40 -1.01
N ILE A 150 -12.00 -5.33 -0.92
CA ILE A 150 -11.41 -4.87 0.33
C ILE A 150 -12.42 -4.00 1.08
N PHE A 151 -12.93 -2.94 0.43
CA PHE A 151 -13.78 -1.95 1.11
C PHE A 151 -15.20 -2.48 1.34
N ASP A 152 -15.86 -2.96 0.30
CA ASP A 152 -17.22 -3.51 0.38
C ASP A 152 -17.23 -4.90 1.01
N GLY A 153 -16.09 -5.59 0.98
CA GLY A 153 -15.91 -6.92 1.56
C GLY A 153 -15.36 -6.88 2.97
N VAL A 154 -14.03 -7.01 3.07
CA VAL A 154 -13.31 -7.15 4.36
C VAL A 154 -13.65 -6.01 5.32
N PHE A 155 -13.55 -4.75 4.90
CA PHE A 155 -13.75 -3.59 5.78
C PHE A 155 -15.21 -3.34 6.14
N THR A 156 -16.16 -3.90 5.40
CA THR A 156 -17.58 -3.81 5.75
C THR A 156 -18.00 -4.97 6.66
N ARG A 157 -17.50 -6.18 6.42
CA ARG A 157 -18.01 -7.41 7.07
C ARG A 157 -17.08 -8.04 8.11
N ALA A 158 -15.79 -7.74 8.08
CA ALA A 158 -14.79 -8.32 8.98
C ALA A 158 -13.68 -7.33 9.38
N LYS A 159 -14.04 -6.06 9.53
CA LYS A 159 -13.10 -4.96 9.82
C LYS A 159 -12.36 -5.19 11.13
N ASP A 160 -13.07 -5.54 12.19
CA ASP A 160 -12.51 -5.71 13.53
C ASP A 160 -11.56 -6.92 13.61
N GLU A 161 -11.91 -8.01 12.92
CA GLU A 161 -11.04 -9.18 12.78
C GLU A 161 -9.77 -8.81 12.02
N MET A 162 -9.90 -8.02 10.95
CA MET A 162 -8.76 -7.55 10.17
C MET A 162 -7.87 -6.58 10.97
N ILE A 163 -8.47 -5.66 11.74
CA ILE A 163 -7.76 -4.76 12.66
C ILE A 163 -7.00 -5.58 13.70
N THR A 164 -7.64 -6.62 14.25
CA THR A 164 -7.02 -7.51 15.24
C THR A 164 -5.85 -8.28 14.64
N LEU A 165 -6.00 -8.79 13.42
CA LEU A 165 -4.92 -9.49 12.72
C LEU A 165 -3.75 -8.55 12.42
N ALA A 166 -4.04 -7.34 11.94
CA ALA A 166 -3.05 -6.32 11.64
C ALA A 166 -2.29 -5.85 12.90
N ALA A 167 -2.97 -5.72 14.03
CA ALA A 167 -2.37 -5.33 15.30
C ALA A 167 -1.32 -6.33 15.82
N ARG A 168 -1.28 -7.56 15.28
CA ARG A 168 -0.25 -8.56 15.59
C ARG A 168 1.06 -8.31 14.86
N VAL A 169 1.02 -7.53 13.77
CA VAL A 169 2.21 -7.11 13.01
C VAL A 169 2.92 -6.02 13.80
N ARG A 170 3.81 -6.45 14.68
CA ARG A 170 4.77 -5.58 15.37
C ARG A 170 6.15 -6.12 15.05
N ILE A 171 7.01 -5.25 14.54
CA ILE A 171 8.34 -5.59 14.04
C ILE A 171 9.31 -4.67 14.79
N GLY A 172 10.35 -5.23 15.40
CA GLY A 172 11.49 -4.48 15.92
C GLY A 172 12.52 -4.19 14.81
N GLU A 173 13.45 -3.27 15.08
CA GLU A 173 14.50 -2.93 14.10
C GLU A 173 15.45 -4.12 13.84
N GLU A 174 15.66 -4.94 14.86
CA GLU A 174 16.53 -6.12 14.85
C GLU A 174 15.99 -7.26 13.99
N GLU A 175 14.66 -7.42 13.91
CA GLU A 175 14.01 -8.46 13.11
C GLU A 175 13.64 -8.00 11.70
N LEU A 176 13.83 -6.70 11.39
CA LEU A 176 13.36 -6.10 10.14
C LEU A 176 13.87 -6.82 8.89
N ASP A 177 15.15 -7.18 8.87
CA ASP A 177 15.74 -7.90 7.72
C ASP A 177 15.16 -9.30 7.54
N GLU A 178 14.93 -9.99 8.66
CA GLU A 178 14.33 -11.31 8.65
C GLU A 178 12.89 -11.22 8.16
N LYS A 179 12.12 -10.23 8.65
CA LYS A 179 10.73 -10.02 8.23
C LYS A 179 10.59 -9.56 6.78
N ILE A 180 11.53 -8.76 6.27
CA ILE A 180 11.58 -8.44 4.83
C ILE A 180 11.85 -9.72 4.03
N ALA A 181 12.86 -10.52 4.39
CA ALA A 181 13.16 -11.76 3.68
C ALA A 181 11.99 -12.76 3.74
N GLU A 182 11.35 -12.88 4.90
CA GLU A 182 10.16 -13.69 5.09
C GLU A 182 9.00 -13.19 4.21
N MET A 183 8.78 -11.87 4.12
CA MET A 183 7.77 -11.25 3.26
C MET A 183 7.99 -11.55 1.78
N VAL A 184 9.25 -11.46 1.31
CA VAL A 184 9.63 -11.81 -0.07
C VAL A 184 9.25 -13.26 -0.37
N HIS A 185 9.70 -14.19 0.49
CA HIS A 185 9.46 -15.61 0.32
C HIS A 185 7.97 -15.94 0.37
N HIS A 186 7.23 -15.34 1.31
CA HIS A 186 5.79 -15.57 1.42
C HIS A 186 5.03 -15.05 0.21
N SER A 187 5.40 -13.87 -0.30
CA SER A 187 4.76 -13.30 -1.49
C SER A 187 5.00 -14.18 -2.73
N ALA A 188 6.22 -14.69 -2.89
CA ALA A 188 6.55 -15.65 -3.95
C ALA A 188 5.76 -16.95 -3.81
N PHE A 189 5.66 -17.48 -2.59
CA PHE A 189 4.88 -18.68 -2.29
C PHE A 189 3.41 -18.51 -2.64
N VAL A 190 2.78 -17.42 -2.18
CA VAL A 190 1.35 -17.12 -2.44
C VAL A 190 1.09 -16.94 -3.92
N ALA A 191 1.91 -16.12 -4.62
CA ALA A 191 1.73 -15.86 -6.03
C ALA A 191 1.88 -17.15 -6.86
N SER A 192 2.83 -18.01 -6.50
CA SER A 192 3.03 -19.30 -7.16
C SER A 192 1.91 -20.29 -6.83
N ALA A 193 1.55 -20.45 -5.56
CA ALA A 193 0.47 -21.35 -5.14
C ALA A 193 -0.87 -20.97 -5.81
N ALA A 194 -1.16 -19.67 -5.94
CA ALA A 194 -2.34 -19.19 -6.66
C ALA A 194 -2.28 -19.44 -8.17
N ALA A 195 -1.08 -19.46 -8.76
CA ALA A 195 -0.91 -19.71 -10.20
C ALA A 195 -1.10 -21.18 -10.56
N PHE A 196 -0.69 -22.12 -9.71
CA PHE A 196 -0.75 -23.56 -9.97
C PHE A 196 -2.04 -24.18 -9.42
N HIS A 197 -3.14 -24.06 -10.16
CA HIS A 197 -4.45 -24.62 -9.77
C HIS A 197 -5.05 -25.50 -10.88
N PRO A 198 -4.79 -26.83 -10.88
CA PRO A 198 -5.41 -27.75 -11.83
C PRO A 198 -6.95 -27.65 -11.84
N PRO A 199 -7.61 -27.84 -13.00
CA PRO A 199 -7.06 -28.23 -14.31
C PRO A 199 -6.58 -27.04 -15.16
N HIS A 200 -6.46 -25.84 -14.59
CA HIS A 200 -6.15 -24.63 -15.36
C HIS A 200 -4.65 -24.48 -15.62
N ALA A 201 -4.31 -23.95 -16.81
CA ALA A 201 -2.93 -23.72 -17.21
C ALA A 201 -2.30 -22.59 -16.38
N PRO A 202 -1.15 -22.80 -15.71
CA PRO A 202 -0.62 -21.86 -14.72
C PRO A 202 -0.47 -20.42 -15.22
N ARG A 203 -0.98 -19.45 -14.45
CA ARG A 203 -0.85 -18.01 -14.73
C ARG A 203 -0.73 -17.24 -13.42
N PHE A 204 0.20 -16.29 -13.36
CA PHE A 204 0.28 -15.37 -12.23
C PHE A 204 -0.83 -14.32 -12.31
N GLU A 205 -1.52 -14.11 -11.19
CA GLU A 205 -2.54 -13.06 -11.05
C GLU A 205 -1.87 -11.69 -10.95
N PHE A 206 -2.35 -10.71 -11.74
CA PHE A 206 -1.70 -9.40 -11.87
C PHE A 206 -1.58 -8.68 -10.54
N ILE A 207 -2.53 -8.89 -9.62
CA ILE A 207 -2.55 -8.28 -8.29
C ILE A 207 -1.55 -8.93 -7.33
N LEU A 208 -1.17 -10.20 -7.56
CA LEU A 208 -0.22 -10.94 -6.72
C LEU A 208 1.22 -10.86 -7.21
N ILE A 209 1.44 -10.62 -8.52
CA ILE A 209 2.75 -10.29 -9.09
C ILE A 209 3.42 -9.17 -8.28
N PRO A 210 2.64 -8.18 -7.79
CA PRO A 210 3.16 -7.19 -6.91
C PRO A 210 4.00 -7.63 -5.73
N GLY A 211 3.47 -8.51 -4.89
CA GLY A 211 4.22 -8.97 -3.71
C GLY A 211 5.58 -9.56 -4.06
N PHE A 212 5.75 -10.07 -5.28
CA PHE A 212 6.99 -10.64 -5.81
C PHE A 212 7.97 -9.58 -6.36
N GLN A 213 7.47 -8.54 -7.05
CA GLN A 213 8.32 -7.55 -7.74
C GLN A 213 8.66 -6.30 -6.92
N TYR A 214 7.88 -5.96 -5.88
CA TYR A 214 8.07 -4.74 -5.08
C TYR A 214 8.97 -4.91 -3.87
N GLN A 215 9.92 -5.83 -3.96
CA GLN A 215 10.82 -6.12 -2.86
C GLN A 215 12.09 -5.30 -3.04
N PRO A 216 12.37 -4.34 -2.13
CA PRO A 216 13.71 -3.86 -1.86
C PRO A 216 14.78 -4.94 -2.05
N ARG A 217 15.60 -4.89 -3.11
CA ARG A 217 16.75 -5.80 -3.18
C ARG A 217 17.64 -5.55 -1.96
N ARG A 218 17.79 -6.58 -1.12
CA ARG A 218 18.43 -6.65 0.21
C ARG A 218 19.69 -5.78 0.38
N VAL A 219 20.52 -5.69 -0.66
CA VAL A 219 21.82 -4.98 -0.64
C VAL A 219 21.68 -3.49 -0.95
N SER A 220 20.70 -3.05 -1.75
CA SER A 220 20.54 -1.64 -2.08
C SER A 220 19.82 -0.89 -0.96
N TRP A 221 18.79 -1.49 -0.34
CA TRP A 221 17.95 -0.76 0.60
C TRP A 221 18.60 -0.45 1.94
N ARG A 222 19.24 -1.41 2.62
CA ARG A 222 19.89 -1.13 3.92
C ARG A 222 21.07 -0.16 3.78
N THR A 223 21.82 -0.26 2.69
CA THR A 223 22.98 0.60 2.40
C THR A 223 22.56 2.00 1.89
N ARG A 224 21.46 2.11 1.13
CA ARG A 224 20.96 3.38 0.56
C ARG A 224 19.87 4.06 1.38
N SER A 225 19.31 3.40 2.39
CA SER A 225 18.18 3.89 3.21
C SER A 225 18.53 4.04 4.69
N ALA A 226 19.82 4.08 5.04
CA ALA A 226 20.28 4.34 6.42
C ALA A 226 19.75 5.66 7.01
N TRP A 227 19.25 6.56 6.16
CA TRP A 227 18.60 7.82 6.52
C TRP A 227 17.11 7.67 6.90
N ILE A 228 16.54 6.46 6.87
CA ILE A 228 15.13 6.17 7.16
C ILE A 228 15.01 5.38 8.48
N SER A 229 14.78 6.07 9.61
CA SER A 229 14.33 5.45 10.87
C SER A 229 12.89 4.88 10.77
N CYS A 230 12.17 5.19 9.68
CA CYS A 230 10.78 4.83 9.41
C CYS A 230 10.57 3.41 8.81
N SER A 231 11.65 2.68 8.53
CA SER A 231 11.65 1.43 7.76
C SER A 231 10.73 0.34 8.35
N THR A 232 10.70 0.23 9.67
CA THR A 232 9.87 -0.70 10.42
C THR A 232 8.37 -0.45 10.24
N SER A 233 7.94 0.82 10.26
CA SER A 233 6.53 1.19 10.12
C SER A 233 6.02 0.98 8.69
N LEU A 234 6.87 1.20 7.68
CA LEU A 234 6.54 1.01 6.28
C LEU A 234 6.38 -0.49 5.97
N VAL A 235 7.30 -1.33 6.46
CA VAL A 235 7.24 -2.79 6.29
C VAL A 235 6.03 -3.38 7.02
N ALA A 236 5.73 -2.95 8.25
CA ALA A 236 4.56 -3.40 8.98
C ALA A 236 3.24 -3.08 8.24
N ARG A 237 3.13 -1.88 7.66
CA ARG A 237 1.95 -1.48 6.88
C ARG A 237 1.89 -2.15 5.50
N GLN A 238 3.02 -2.43 4.86
CA GLN A 238 3.09 -3.23 3.63
C GLN A 238 2.60 -4.65 3.85
N LEU A 239 3.08 -5.30 4.90
CA LEU A 239 2.66 -6.64 5.30
C LEU A 239 1.16 -6.69 5.53
N PHE A 240 0.61 -5.67 6.20
CA PHE A 240 -0.81 -5.55 6.41
C PHE A 240 -1.62 -5.54 5.10
N VAL A 241 -1.21 -4.74 4.12
CA VAL A 241 -1.95 -4.69 2.84
C VAL A 241 -1.77 -6.00 2.05
N ALA A 242 -0.59 -6.61 2.09
CA ALA A 242 -0.38 -7.95 1.52
C ALA A 242 -1.29 -9.01 2.16
N ILE A 243 -1.50 -8.96 3.47
CA ILE A 243 -2.44 -9.82 4.20
C ILE A 243 -3.90 -9.56 3.75
N CYS A 244 -4.29 -8.31 3.50
CA CYS A 244 -5.60 -8.01 2.92
C CYS A 244 -5.79 -8.67 1.54
N PHE A 245 -4.77 -8.61 0.67
CA PHE A 245 -4.81 -9.28 -0.63
C PHE A 245 -4.93 -10.79 -0.52
N VAL A 246 -4.40 -11.36 0.55
CA VAL A 246 -4.49 -12.80 0.77
C VAL A 246 -5.82 -13.18 1.37
N ALA A 247 -6.36 -12.43 2.33
CA ALA A 247 -7.73 -12.62 2.78
C ALA A 247 -8.75 -12.58 1.63
N MET A 248 -8.48 -11.78 0.58
CA MET A 248 -9.25 -11.82 -0.67
C MET A 248 -9.02 -13.10 -1.48
N SER A 249 -7.76 -13.54 -1.58
CA SER A 249 -7.33 -14.75 -2.30
C SER A 249 -7.89 -16.06 -1.70
N LEU A 250 -8.22 -16.08 -0.40
CA LEU A 250 -8.68 -17.28 0.30
C LEU A 250 -10.09 -17.77 -0.08
N ARG A 251 -10.89 -16.97 -0.82
CA ARG A 251 -12.13 -17.43 -1.48
C ARG A 251 -11.97 -17.53 -3.01
N MET A 252 -10.78 -17.28 -3.54
CA MET A 252 -10.52 -17.36 -4.98
C MET A 252 -10.39 -18.81 -5.50
N GLU A 253 -10.95 -19.80 -4.79
CA GLU A 253 -11.19 -21.17 -5.28
C GLU A 253 -11.99 -21.21 -6.61
N LYS A 254 -12.54 -20.08 -7.08
CA LYS A 254 -13.27 -19.97 -8.36
C LYS A 254 -12.82 -18.86 -9.31
N SER A 255 -11.77 -18.09 -9.03
CA SER A 255 -11.52 -16.85 -9.80
C SER A 255 -10.17 -16.80 -10.52
N TRP A 256 -10.20 -17.36 -11.73
CA TRP A 256 -9.21 -17.22 -12.80
C TRP A 256 -9.38 -15.95 -13.67
N TRP A 257 -10.11 -14.93 -13.20
CA TRP A 257 -10.75 -13.97 -14.11
C TRP A 257 -10.55 -12.48 -13.81
N VAL A 258 -9.71 -12.10 -12.84
CA VAL A 258 -9.43 -10.68 -12.59
C VAL A 258 -8.55 -10.11 -13.71
N SER A 259 -7.44 -10.77 -14.07
CA SER A 259 -6.61 -10.37 -15.21
C SER A 259 -7.32 -10.37 -16.58
N GLN A 260 -8.20 -11.33 -16.86
CA GLN A 260 -8.80 -11.44 -18.21
C GLN A 260 -9.81 -10.34 -18.52
N LYS A 261 -10.66 -9.93 -17.56
CA LYS A 261 -11.60 -8.82 -17.80
C LYS A 261 -10.88 -7.46 -17.87
N ILE A 262 -9.82 -7.26 -17.09
CA ILE A 262 -9.00 -6.03 -17.10
C ILE A 262 -8.29 -5.86 -18.45
N CYS A 263 -7.71 -6.93 -19.01
CA CYS A 263 -7.13 -6.90 -20.35
C CYS A 263 -8.18 -6.67 -21.45
N SER A 264 -9.41 -7.19 -21.29
CA SER A 264 -10.45 -7.10 -22.32
C SER A 264 -11.23 -5.76 -22.35
N ARG A 265 -11.28 -5.01 -21.24
CA ARG A 265 -12.10 -3.79 -21.12
C ARG A 265 -11.31 -2.47 -21.24
N GLY A 266 -10.04 -2.55 -21.61
CA GLY A 266 -9.15 -1.40 -21.68
C GLY A 266 -8.65 -1.01 -20.28
N PHE A 267 -7.33 -1.10 -20.12
CA PHE A 267 -6.58 -0.87 -18.89
C PHE A 267 -6.76 0.56 -18.30
N THR A 268 -7.23 1.51 -19.12
CA THR A 268 -7.30 2.94 -18.81
C THR A 268 -8.35 3.32 -17.77
N ARG A 269 -9.43 2.54 -17.61
CA ARG A 269 -10.51 2.93 -16.68
C ARG A 269 -10.17 2.67 -15.21
N TRP A 270 -9.39 1.62 -14.93
CA TRP A 270 -9.03 1.27 -13.55
C TRP A 270 -7.87 2.11 -13.00
N TRP A 271 -6.93 2.51 -13.87
CA TRP A 271 -5.82 3.41 -13.56
C TRP A 271 -6.28 4.79 -13.04
N MET A 272 -7.52 5.19 -13.36
CA MET A 272 -8.14 6.46 -12.94
C MET A 272 -9.44 6.30 -12.13
N MET A 273 -9.91 5.07 -11.82
CA MET A 273 -11.17 4.90 -11.09
C MET A 273 -11.05 5.21 -9.58
N GLY A 274 -9.83 5.33 -9.05
CA GLY A 274 -9.59 5.95 -7.73
C GLY A 274 -9.73 7.47 -7.73
N THR A 275 -9.88 8.11 -8.90
CA THR A 275 -9.86 9.57 -9.09
C THR A 275 -11.03 10.13 -9.89
N LEU A 276 -11.90 9.30 -10.49
CA LEU A 276 -12.99 9.73 -11.40
C LEU A 276 -14.41 9.40 -10.90
N SER A 277 -14.62 9.38 -9.60
CA SER A 277 -15.97 9.46 -9.01
C SER A 277 -16.08 10.66 -8.07
N SER A 278 -15.80 11.86 -8.61
CA SER A 278 -16.36 13.18 -8.22
C SER A 278 -15.76 14.32 -9.04
#